data_AF-A0A6A5YCM0-F1
#
_entry.id   AF-A0A6A5YCM0-F1
#
_cell.length_a   1.000
_cell.length_b   1.000
_cell.length_c   1.000
_cell.angle_alpha   90.00
_cell.angle_beta   90.00
_cell.angle_gamma   90.00
#
_symmetry.space_group_name_H-M   'P 1'
#
loop_
_entity.id
_entity.type
_entity.pdbx_description
1 polymer ?
#
loop_
_entity_poly.entity_id
_entity_poly.type
_entity_poly.pdbx_seq_one_letter_code
_entity_poly.pdbx_strand_id
1 'polypeptide(L)' 'MLPESGYLAIAFETDNPAAWPMHCHIGWHTSDGFDIQILERHSDIRPLLDYDVMNSNCEAWSTYAADEDVVEDDLDV' A
#
# COMPACT_ATOMS: atom_id res chain seq x y z
N MET A 1 -18.21 7.76 -2.61
CA MET A 1 -17.89 8.10 -4.01
C MET A 1 -17.41 9.54 -4.06
N LEU A 2 -16.25 9.79 -4.67
CA LEU A 2 -15.76 11.14 -4.97
C LEU A 2 -16.57 11.70 -6.17
N PRO A 3 -17.30 12.82 -6.02
CA PRO A 3 -18.06 13.41 -7.12
C PRO A 3 -17.15 13.97 -8.22
N GLU A 4 -17.59 13.90 -9.48
CA GLU A 4 -16.93 14.57 -10.60
C GLU A 4 -16.85 16.09 -10.35
N SER A 5 -15.67 16.68 -10.55
CA SER A 5 -15.40 18.11 -10.31
C SER A 5 -15.80 18.61 -8.91
N GLY A 6 -15.87 17.71 -7.92
CA GLY A 6 -16.24 18.01 -6.54
C GLY A 6 -15.11 17.70 -5.55
N TYR A 7 -15.49 17.47 -4.28
CA TYR A 7 -14.57 17.04 -3.23
C TYR A 7 -15.21 15.99 -2.33
N LEU A 8 -14.38 15.23 -1.64
CA LEU A 8 -14.77 14.30 -0.59
C LEU A 8 -13.96 14.62 0.65
N ALA A 9 -14.63 14.91 1.77
CA ALA A 9 -14.00 15.14 3.06
C ALA A 9 -14.23 13.92 3.95
N ILE A 10 -13.16 13.30 4.44
CA ILE A 10 -13.17 12.10 5.28
C ILE A 10 -12.42 12.41 6.56
N ALA A 11 -12.93 11.92 7.68
CA ALA A 11 -12.22 11.87 8.95
C ALA A 11 -12.26 10.44 9.49
N PHE A 12 -11.16 10.01 10.08
CA PHE A 12 -11.02 8.74 10.79
C PHE A 12 -10.22 9.00 12.07
N GLU A 13 -10.48 8.20 13.10
CA GLU A 13 -9.69 8.23 14.34
C GLU A 13 -8.36 7.51 14.09
N THR A 14 -7.25 8.06 14.59
CA THR A 14 -5.93 7.45 14.46
C THR A 14 -5.70 6.44 15.59
N ASP A 15 -6.49 5.37 15.60
CA ASP A 15 -6.49 4.33 16.63
C ASP A 15 -5.80 3.02 16.20
N ASN A 16 -5.27 2.95 14.97
CA ASN A 16 -4.76 1.72 14.35
C ASN A 16 -3.40 1.93 13.64
N PRO A 17 -2.26 1.69 14.32
CA PRO A 17 -0.92 1.91 13.75
C PRO A 17 -0.61 0.99 12.56
N ALA A 18 -0.52 1.54 11.36
CA ALA A 18 -0.02 0.85 10.18
C ALA A 18 0.28 1.82 9.02
N ALA A 19 0.60 1.26 7.86
CA ALA A 19 0.57 1.96 6.58
C ALA A 19 -0.76 1.61 5.87
N TRP A 20 -1.63 2.62 5.65
CA TRP A 20 -2.99 2.43 5.12
C TRP A 20 -3.14 3.06 3.73
N PRO A 21 -3.37 2.28 2.66
CA PRO A 21 -3.63 2.83 1.33
C PRO A 21 -5.04 3.43 1.24
N MET A 22 -5.15 4.52 0.48
CA MET A 22 -6.40 5.16 0.10
C MET A 22 -6.34 5.50 -1.38
N HIS A 23 -7.03 4.70 -2.19
CA HIS A 23 -7.00 4.80 -3.64
C HIS A 23 -8.40 4.86 -4.25
N CYS A 24 -8.44 5.24 -5.53
CA CYS A 24 -9.62 5.04 -6.35
C CYS A 24 -9.81 3.54 -6.64
N HIS A 25 -10.91 2.93 -6.21
CA HIS A 25 -11.12 1.48 -6.35
C HIS A 25 -11.43 0.99 -7.79
N ILE A 26 -11.14 1.82 -8.80
CA ILE A 26 -11.17 1.48 -10.22
C ILE A 26 -9.76 1.01 -10.60
N GLY A 27 -9.62 -0.24 -11.05
CA GLY A 27 -8.31 -0.89 -11.23
C GLY A 27 -7.30 -0.05 -12.00
N TRP A 28 -7.66 0.38 -13.22
CA TRP A 28 -6.78 1.19 -14.04
C TRP A 28 -6.48 2.57 -13.44
N HIS A 29 -7.36 3.17 -12.63
CA HIS A 29 -7.01 4.41 -11.93
C HIS A 29 -5.99 4.18 -10.81
N THR A 30 -6.03 3.02 -10.12
CA THR A 30 -5.02 2.68 -9.11
C THR A 30 -3.67 2.42 -9.78
N SER A 31 -3.65 1.58 -10.82
CA SER A 31 -2.45 1.29 -11.64
C SER A 31 -1.84 2.55 -12.26
N ASP A 32 -2.66 3.55 -12.60
CA ASP A 32 -2.20 4.85 -13.12
C ASP A 32 -1.78 5.84 -12.02
N GLY A 33 -1.84 5.44 -10.74
CA GLY A 33 -1.30 6.20 -9.61
C GLY A 33 -2.28 7.03 -8.80
N PHE A 34 -3.58 6.76 -8.91
CA PHE A 34 -4.58 7.39 -8.04
C PHE A 34 -4.65 6.71 -6.67
N ASP A 35 -3.54 6.78 -5.93
CA ASP A 35 -3.38 6.27 -4.58
C ASP A 35 -2.60 7.26 -3.68
N ILE A 36 -2.84 7.17 -2.37
CA ILE A 36 -2.01 7.74 -1.32
C ILE A 36 -1.89 6.72 -0.18
N GLN A 37 -0.76 6.73 0.54
CA GLN A 37 -0.60 5.94 1.74
C GLN A 37 -0.51 6.82 3.00
N ILE A 38 -1.31 6.48 4.00
CA ILE A 38 -1.32 7.13 5.30
C ILE A 38 -0.45 6.31 6.25
N LEU A 39 0.70 6.86 6.64
CA LEU A 39 1.57 6.26 7.64
C LEU A 39 1.13 6.69 9.05
N GLU A 40 0.29 5.87 9.68
CA GLU A 40 -0.34 6.17 10.96
C GLU A 40 0.51 5.65 12.13
N ARG A 41 0.84 6.54 13.08
CA ARG A 41 1.53 6.18 14.34
C ARG A 41 2.77 5.30 14.11
N HIS A 42 3.64 5.71 13.18
CA HIS A 42 4.81 4.95 12.73
C HIS A 42 5.63 4.28 13.85
N SER A 43 5.87 4.97 14.97
CA SER A 43 6.62 4.43 16.11
C SER A 43 5.99 3.18 16.74
N ASP A 44 4.67 3.05 16.61
CA ASP A 44 3.87 2.02 17.26
C ASP A 44 3.71 0.78 16.36
N ILE A 45 4.08 0.87 15.08
CA ILE A 45 3.94 -0.21 14.08
C ILE A 45 4.94 -1.34 14.38
N ARG A 46 6.20 -1.01 14.69
CA ARG A 46 7.31 -1.97 14.79
C ARG A 46 7.00 -3.19 15.70
N PRO A 47 6.44 -3.06 16.91
CA PRO A 47 6.17 -4.21 17.77
C PRO A 47 4.96 -5.06 17.32
N LEU A 48 4.17 -4.61 16.34
CA LEU A 48 2.95 -5.30 15.88
C LEU A 48 3.20 -6.29 14.73
N LEU A 49 4.38 -6.25 14.12
CA LEU A 49 4.70 -7.03 12.93
C LEU A 49 5.61 -8.22 13.24
N ASP A 50 5.31 -9.35 12.58
CA ASP A 50 6.23 -10.47 12.49
C ASP A 50 7.21 -10.23 11.34
N TYR A 51 8.41 -9.77 11.69
CA TYR A 51 9.44 -9.48 10.70
C TYR A 51 10.07 -10.72 10.08
N ASP A 52 10.02 -11.87 10.74
CA ASP A 52 10.60 -13.10 10.19
C ASP A 52 9.72 -13.61 9.05
N VAL A 53 8.40 -13.60 9.24
CA VAL A 53 7.44 -13.93 8.16
C VAL A 53 7.50 -12.92 7.02
N MET A 54 7.56 -11.62 7.33
CA MET A 54 7.64 -10.59 6.29
C MET A 54 8.93 -10.71 5.48
N ASN A 55 10.08 -10.80 6.14
CA ASN A 55 11.38 -10.87 5.45
C ASN A 55 11.52 -12.14 4.63
N SER A 56 11.07 -13.30 5.14
CA SER A 56 11.12 -14.55 4.37
C SER A 56 10.24 -14.51 3.11
N ASN A 57 9.08 -13.85 3.15
CA ASN A 57 8.27 -13.62 1.95
C ASN A 57 8.97 -12.66 0.97
N CYS A 58 9.61 -11.59 1.45
CA CYS A 58 10.37 -10.68 0.60
C CYS A 58 11.55 -11.39 -0.08
N GLU A 59 12.26 -12.26 0.63
CA GLU A 59 13.35 -13.07 0.06
C GLU A 59 12.85 -14.04 -1.01
N ALA A 60 11.73 -14.71 -0.77
CA ALA A 60 11.10 -15.61 -1.73
C ALA A 60 10.66 -14.86 -3.00
N TRP A 61 10.01 -13.70 -2.84
CA TRP A 61 9.61 -12.85 -3.96
C TRP A 61 10.80 -12.34 -4.76
N SER A 62 11.84 -11.83 -4.08
CA SER A 62 13.03 -11.30 -4.74
C SER A 62 13.75 -12.37 -5.58
N THR A 63 13.76 -13.62 -5.11
CA THR A 63 14.31 -14.76 -5.86
C THR A 63 13.47 -15.04 -7.10
N TYR A 64 12.15 -15.16 -6.93
CA TYR A 64 11.22 -15.40 -8.04
C TYR A 64 11.30 -14.30 -9.12
N ALA A 65 11.25 -13.03 -8.70
CA ALA A 65 11.27 -11.90 -9.61
C ALA A 65 12.56 -11.83 -10.44
N ALA A 66 13.70 -12.22 -9.84
CA ALA A 66 14.97 -12.31 -10.55
C ALA A 66 15.04 -13.51 -11.50
N ASP A 67 14.53 -14.67 -11.10
CA ASP A 67 14.58 -15.90 -11.92
C ASP A 67 13.67 -15.80 -13.15
N GLU A 68 12.55 -15.10 -13.04
CA GLU A 68 11.56 -14.94 -14.11
C GLU A 68 11.68 -13.60 -14.88
N ASP A 69 12.73 -12.80 -14.60
CA ASP A 69 12.94 -11.47 -15.19
C ASP A 69 11.68 -10.58 -15.11
N VAL A 70 11.00 -10.59 -13.96
CA VAL A 70 9.76 -9.83 -13.76
C VAL A 70 10.05 -8.33 -13.85
N VAL A 71 9.31 -7.65 -14.74
CA VAL A 71 9.32 -6.20 -14.88
C VAL A 71 7.97 -5.69 -14.42
N GLU A 72 8.00 -4.72 -13.51
CA GLU A 72 6.79 -4.00 -13.10
C GLU A 72 6.47 -2.90 -14.12
N ASP A 73 5.24 -2.91 -14.61
CA ASP A 73 4.79 -2.08 -15.74
C ASP A 73 3.77 -1.01 -15.31
N ASP A 74 3.22 -1.10 -14.09
CA ASP A 74 2.32 -0.09 -13.52
C ASP A 74 2.75 0.37 -12.11
N LEU A 75 1.91 1.16 -11.43
CA LEU A 75 2.21 1.59 -10.07
C LEU A 75 1.90 0.49 -9.06
N ASP A 76 2.97 -0.18 -8.66
CA ASP A 76 3.10 -0.86 -7.36
C ASP A 76 3.27 0.17 -6.25
N VAL A 77 2.20 0.44 -5.50
CA VAL A 77 2.32 0.56 -4.04
C VAL A 77 2.48 -0.81 -3.43
#